data_AF-A0A381V4W8-F1
#
_entry.id   AF-A0A381V4W8-F1
#
_cell.length_a   1.000
_cell.length_b   1.000
_cell.length_c   1.000
_cell.angle_alpha   90.00
_cell.angle_beta   90.00
_cell.angle_gamma   90.00
#
_symmetry.space_group_name_H-M   'P 1'
#
loop_
_entity.id
_entity.type
_entity.pdbx_description
1 polymer ?
#
loop_
_entity_poly.entity_id
_entity_poly.type
_entity_poly.pdbx_seq_one_letter_code
_entity_poly.pdbx_strand_id
1 'polypeptide(L)'
;VEAYKEAIQDPVEQIGQFKNDNVMMTNACICLEDRDEARAVAKAKGRGYLVTMVNMYHDTMPKSPGAITWPDPPMDPGWTDELLDMAIDGGYMLCGNPEEVCEQLNRYREVGCDQVVFGLPTEGLTYDQTLEMIELFGDQVIPEHDGDRTHSTDRYRAQAQRRFPEFQYPIPEGIDVSVIPTTALLPLA
;
A
#
# COMPACT_ATOMS: atom_id res chain seq x y z
N VAL A 1 13.93 6.24 4.17
CA VAL A 1 13.29 7.29 3.34
C VAL A 1 14.30 8.33 2.92
N GLU A 2 15.01 8.95 3.86
CA GLU A 2 16.05 9.98 3.59
C GLU A 2 17.04 9.60 2.48
N ALA A 3 17.67 8.43 2.56
CA ALA A 3 18.63 7.99 1.54
C ALA A 3 18.05 7.96 0.11
N TYR A 4 16.77 7.59 -0.04
CA TYR A 4 16.10 7.65 -1.32
C TYR A 4 15.83 9.09 -1.76
N LYS A 5 15.28 9.90 -0.84
CA LYS A 5 14.95 11.32 -1.09
C LYS A 5 16.17 12.15 -1.46
N GLU A 6 17.34 11.83 -0.90
CA GLU A 6 18.63 12.41 -1.27
C GLU A 6 19.06 11.94 -2.67
N ALA A 7 19.13 10.62 -2.89
CA ALA A 7 19.61 10.05 -4.14
C ALA A 7 18.75 10.41 -5.36
N ILE A 8 17.43 10.58 -5.17
CA ILE A 8 16.51 10.88 -6.25
C ILE A 8 16.59 12.33 -6.72
N GLN A 9 17.27 13.25 -6.02
CA GLN A 9 17.35 14.65 -6.47
C GLN A 9 18.21 14.83 -7.73
N ASP A 10 19.32 14.09 -7.84
CA ASP A 10 20.25 14.15 -8.97
C ASP A 10 20.72 12.73 -9.37
N PRO A 11 19.85 11.92 -10.01
CA PRO A 11 20.18 10.55 -10.34
C PRO A 11 21.23 10.49 -11.46
N VAL A 12 22.39 9.89 -11.17
CA VAL A 12 23.51 9.74 -12.14
C VAL A 12 23.08 9.04 -13.43
N GLU A 13 22.24 8.01 -13.33
CA GLU A 13 21.69 7.31 -14.49
C GLU A 13 20.20 6.98 -14.29
N GLN A 14 19.32 7.90 -14.69
CA GLN A 14 17.88 7.68 -14.59
C GLN A 14 17.38 6.68 -15.65
N ILE A 15 17.03 5.47 -15.23
CA ILE A 15 16.47 4.43 -16.12
C ILE A 15 15.03 4.75 -16.52
N GLY A 16 14.23 5.30 -15.61
CA GLY A 16 12.84 5.67 -15.87
C GLY A 16 12.70 6.87 -16.82
N GLN A 17 11.55 6.98 -17.48
CA GLN A 17 11.24 8.11 -18.39
C GLN A 17 11.08 9.45 -17.66
N PHE A 18 10.93 9.43 -16.33
CA PHE A 18 10.80 10.61 -15.48
C PHE A 18 11.37 10.32 -14.08
N LYS A 19 11.67 11.39 -13.35
CA LYS A 19 12.11 11.33 -11.95
C LYS A 19 10.91 11.03 -11.06
N ASN A 20 10.83 9.80 -10.54
CA ASN A 20 9.76 9.43 -9.63
C ASN A 20 10.15 9.77 -8.20
N ASP A 21 9.99 11.02 -7.76
CA ASP A 21 10.23 11.39 -6.35
C ASP A 21 8.98 11.02 -5.51
N ASN A 22 8.78 9.72 -5.30
CA ASN A 22 7.66 9.17 -4.54
C ASN A 22 8.11 7.93 -3.76
N VAL A 23 8.02 8.01 -2.44
CA VAL A 23 8.24 6.91 -1.49
C VAL A 23 6.89 6.47 -0.95
N MET A 24 6.49 5.27 -1.36
CA MET A 24 5.31 4.61 -0.85
C MET A 24 5.67 3.66 0.30
N MET A 25 4.90 3.71 1.40
CA MET A 25 5.03 2.77 2.51
C MET A 25 3.75 1.96 2.70
N THR A 26 3.89 0.66 2.94
CA THR A 26 2.76 -0.22 3.24
C THR A 26 2.61 -0.41 4.74
N ASN A 27 1.38 -0.33 5.26
CA ASN A 27 1.09 -0.73 6.65
C ASN A 27 -0.30 -1.37 6.78
N ALA A 28 -0.63 -1.89 7.96
CA ALA A 28 -2.01 -2.23 8.33
C ALA A 28 -2.74 -1.00 8.87
N CYS A 29 -4.02 -0.87 8.55
CA CYS A 29 -4.90 0.16 9.10
C CYS A 29 -6.22 -0.48 9.55
N ILE A 30 -6.71 -0.06 10.72
CA ILE A 30 -8.03 -0.41 11.26
C ILE A 30 -8.67 0.89 11.72
N CYS A 31 -9.54 1.46 10.88
CA CYS A 31 -10.22 2.73 11.12
C CYS A 31 -11.72 2.45 11.19
N LEU A 32 -12.32 2.48 12.39
CA LEU A 32 -13.76 2.31 12.59
C LEU A 32 -14.32 3.52 13.34
N GLU A 33 -15.64 3.74 13.33
CA GLU A 33 -16.25 4.87 14.04
C GLU A 33 -16.04 4.73 15.56
N ASP A 34 -16.24 3.53 16.08
CA ASP A 34 -15.97 3.20 17.48
C ASP A 34 -14.51 2.77 17.68
N ARG A 35 -13.79 3.60 18.45
CA ARG A 35 -12.40 3.36 18.84
C ARG A 35 -12.20 2.03 19.56
N ASP A 36 -13.07 1.69 20.51
CA ASP A 36 -12.90 0.49 21.32
C ASP A 36 -13.16 -0.76 20.48
N GLU A 37 -14.07 -0.68 19.51
CA GLU A 37 -14.28 -1.71 18.50
C GLU A 37 -13.04 -1.89 17.61
N ALA A 38 -12.47 -0.80 17.08
CA ALA A 38 -11.25 -0.84 16.28
C ALA A 38 -10.11 -1.56 17.03
N ARG A 39 -9.95 -1.26 18.32
CA ARG A 39 -8.93 -1.87 19.18
C ARG A 39 -9.25 -3.33 19.51
N ALA A 40 -10.52 -3.69 19.70
CA ALA A 40 -10.91 -5.08 19.89
C ALA A 40 -10.59 -5.92 18.64
N VAL A 41 -10.88 -5.39 17.45
CA VAL A 41 -10.53 -6.00 16.17
C VAL A 41 -9.02 -6.11 15.97
N ALA A 42 -8.26 -5.08 16.35
CA ALA A 42 -6.79 -5.10 16.28
C ALA A 42 -6.18 -6.29 17.05
N LYS A 43 -6.77 -6.63 18.19
CA LYS A 43 -6.36 -7.71 19.11
C LYS A 43 -7.00 -9.07 18.78
N ALA A 44 -7.77 -9.18 17.70
CA ALA A 44 -8.46 -10.42 17.33
C ALA A 44 -7.47 -11.54 16.96
N LYS A 45 -7.89 -12.79 17.22
CA LYS A 45 -7.08 -13.98 16.91
C LYS A 45 -6.91 -14.17 15.40
N GLY A 46 -5.77 -14.73 15.01
CA GLY A 46 -5.46 -15.05 13.61
C GLY A 46 -4.72 -13.95 12.86
N ARG A 47 -4.44 -12.80 13.50
CA ARG A 47 -3.55 -11.78 12.94
C ARG A 47 -2.22 -12.42 12.53
N GLY A 48 -1.79 -12.13 11.30
CA GLY A 48 -0.58 -12.70 10.71
C GLY A 48 -0.79 -13.95 9.87
N TYR A 49 -2.02 -14.47 9.76
CA TYR A 49 -2.34 -15.59 8.86
C TYR A 49 -2.00 -15.26 7.39
N LEU A 50 -2.33 -14.06 6.90
CA LEU A 50 -1.93 -13.58 5.58
C LEU A 50 -0.42 -13.68 5.39
N VAL A 51 0.37 -13.35 6.42
CA VAL A 51 1.84 -13.44 6.36
C VAL A 51 2.30 -14.90 6.23
N THR A 52 1.65 -15.85 6.93
CA THR A 52 2.00 -17.28 6.77
C THR A 52 1.68 -17.80 5.36
N MET A 53 0.63 -17.28 4.73
CA MET A 53 0.25 -17.58 3.33
C MET A 53 1.20 -16.92 2.33
N VAL A 54 1.62 -15.67 2.56
CA VAL A 54 2.66 -15.00 1.76
C VAL A 54 3.94 -15.83 1.80
N ASN A 55 4.36 -16.31 2.98
CA ASN A 55 5.52 -17.18 3.12
C ASN A 55 5.34 -18.54 2.44
N MET A 56 4.11 -19.01 2.23
CA MET A 56 3.85 -20.26 1.52
C MET A 56 3.99 -20.10 0.01
N TYR A 57 3.42 -19.04 -0.55
CA TYR A 57 3.31 -18.88 -2.01
C TYR A 57 4.41 -18.03 -2.65
N HIS A 58 5.04 -17.13 -1.90
CA HIS A 58 5.98 -16.18 -2.48
C HIS A 58 7.40 -16.79 -2.53
N ASP A 59 7.95 -16.94 -3.74
CA ASP A 59 9.28 -17.51 -4.00
C ASP A 59 10.29 -16.47 -4.56
N THR A 60 9.83 -15.28 -4.92
CA THR A 60 10.67 -14.23 -5.53
C THR A 60 11.41 -13.36 -4.49
N MET A 61 11.10 -13.52 -3.20
CA MET A 61 11.78 -12.85 -2.09
C MET A 61 12.17 -13.88 -1.01
N PRO A 62 13.38 -13.80 -0.44
CA PRO A 62 13.78 -14.69 0.64
C PRO A 62 12.94 -14.43 1.90
N LYS A 63 12.58 -15.51 2.59
CA LYS A 63 11.84 -15.44 3.86
C LYS A 63 12.72 -14.84 4.95
N SER A 64 12.12 -14.09 5.87
CA SER A 64 12.81 -13.64 7.08
C SER A 64 13.23 -14.83 7.94
N PRO A 65 14.36 -14.75 8.66
CA PRO A 65 14.74 -15.77 9.65
C PRO A 65 13.61 -15.97 10.67
N GLY A 66 13.18 -17.22 10.86
CA GLY A 66 12.08 -17.55 11.78
C GLY A 66 10.68 -17.28 11.23
N ALA A 67 10.53 -16.95 9.94
CA ALA A 67 9.23 -16.81 9.31
C ALA A 67 8.40 -18.10 9.38
N ILE A 68 7.17 -17.98 9.87
CA ILE A 68 6.21 -19.08 9.95
C ILE A 68 5.56 -19.25 8.58
N THR A 69 5.49 -20.50 8.10
CA THR A 69 4.83 -20.84 6.83
C THR A 69 3.62 -21.71 7.13
N TRP A 70 2.48 -21.44 6.46
CA TRP A 70 1.30 -22.29 6.58
C TRP A 70 1.66 -23.75 6.25
N PRO A 71 1.18 -24.77 7.00
CA PRO A 71 0.04 -24.77 7.92
C PRO A 71 0.33 -24.41 9.37
N ASP A 72 1.56 -24.04 9.73
CA ASP A 72 1.85 -23.63 11.11
C ASP A 72 1.11 -22.31 11.43
N PRO A 73 0.47 -22.22 12.61
CA PRO A 73 -0.33 -21.06 12.98
C PRO A 73 0.56 -19.83 13.24
N PRO A 74 0.06 -18.61 12.99
CA PRO A 74 0.79 -17.40 13.35
C PRO A 74 1.05 -17.35 14.86
N MET A 75 2.13 -16.68 15.25
CA MET A 75 2.44 -16.45 16.66
C MET A 75 1.40 -15.49 17.26
N ASP A 76 0.76 -15.92 18.35
CA ASP A 76 -0.11 -15.05 19.16
C ASP A 76 0.75 -14.33 20.20
N PRO A 77 0.90 -12.99 20.10
CA PRO A 77 1.73 -12.25 21.04
C PRO A 77 1.06 -12.06 22.40
N GLY A 78 -0.19 -12.49 22.59
CA GLY A 78 -0.94 -12.26 23.82
C GLY A 78 -1.34 -10.80 23.97
N TRP A 79 -2.05 -10.28 22.97
CA TRP A 79 -2.42 -8.87 22.86
C TRP A 79 -3.03 -8.28 24.14
N THR A 80 -2.38 -7.24 24.68
CA THR A 80 -2.92 -6.35 25.72
C THR A 80 -3.11 -4.94 25.13
N ASP A 81 -3.78 -4.05 25.87
CA ASP A 81 -3.90 -2.66 25.44
C ASP A 81 -2.56 -1.95 25.42
N GLU A 82 -1.68 -2.22 26.38
CA GLU A 82 -0.33 -1.64 26.42
C GLU A 82 0.51 -2.11 25.22
N LEU A 83 0.40 -3.39 24.84
CA LEU A 83 1.11 -3.90 23.67
C LEU A 83 0.57 -3.30 22.37
N LEU A 84 -0.74 -3.08 22.28
CA LEU A 84 -1.35 -2.41 21.13
C LEU A 84 -0.89 -0.95 21.05
N ASP A 85 -0.86 -0.23 22.17
CA ASP A 85 -0.38 1.16 22.21
C ASP A 85 1.09 1.24 21.79
N MET A 86 1.93 0.33 22.29
CA MET A 86 3.33 0.23 21.84
C MET A 86 3.45 -0.05 20.34
N ALA A 87 2.56 -0.86 19.76
CA ALA A 87 2.55 -1.15 18.33
C ALA A 87 2.15 0.09 17.50
N ILE A 88 1.13 0.83 17.95
CA ILE A 88 0.68 2.07 17.31
C ILE A 88 1.77 3.15 17.41
N ASP A 89 2.37 3.33 18.60
CA ASP A 89 3.44 4.30 18.84
C ASP A 89 4.71 3.97 18.06
N GLY A 90 5.03 2.68 17.90
CA GLY A 90 6.11 2.22 17.04
C GLY A 90 5.83 2.34 15.54
N GLY A 91 4.62 2.73 15.13
CA GLY A 91 4.21 2.81 13.72
C GLY A 91 4.02 1.46 13.04
N TYR A 92 3.84 0.38 13.81
CA TYR A 92 3.65 -0.98 13.29
C TYR A 92 2.24 -1.23 12.75
N MET A 93 1.27 -0.38 13.11
CA MET A 93 -0.08 -0.37 12.54
C MET A 93 -0.75 0.96 12.83
N LEU A 94 -1.80 1.27 12.07
CA LEU A 94 -2.73 2.34 12.40
C LEU A 94 -4.01 1.73 12.96
N CYS A 95 -4.51 2.27 14.07
CA CYS A 95 -5.70 1.76 14.73
C CYS A 95 -6.39 2.85 15.54
N GLY A 96 -7.71 2.97 15.37
CA GLY A 96 -8.54 3.88 16.15
C GLY A 96 -9.73 4.41 15.35
N ASN A 97 -10.26 5.53 15.81
CA ASN A 97 -11.23 6.31 15.06
C ASN A 97 -10.56 7.18 13.97
N PRO A 98 -11.32 7.85 13.07
CA PRO A 98 -10.74 8.66 12.01
C PRO A 98 -9.78 9.76 12.51
N GLU A 99 -10.08 10.42 13.62
CA GLU A 99 -9.23 11.46 14.21
C GLU A 99 -7.87 10.89 14.64
N GLU A 100 -7.88 9.77 15.36
CA GLU A 100 -6.65 9.08 15.80
C GLU A 100 -5.83 8.57 14.61
N VAL A 101 -6.48 8.03 13.58
CA VAL A 101 -5.80 7.55 12.36
C VAL A 101 -5.16 8.72 11.61
N CYS A 102 -5.84 9.86 11.51
CA CYS A 102 -5.28 11.09 10.94
C CYS A 102 -4.04 11.58 11.72
N GLU A 103 -4.09 11.54 13.05
CA GLU A 103 -2.94 11.89 13.89
C GLU A 103 -1.76 10.94 13.64
N GLN A 104 -2.01 9.63 13.62
CA GLN A 104 -1.00 8.60 13.38
C GLN A 104 -0.37 8.75 11.99
N LEU A 105 -1.14 9.14 10.97
CA LEU A 105 -0.67 9.38 9.61
C LEU A 105 0.34 10.52 9.49
N ASN A 106 0.31 11.51 10.38
CA ASN A 106 1.26 12.62 10.35
C ASN A 106 2.71 12.15 10.51
N ARG A 107 2.95 11.06 11.26
CA ARG A 107 4.27 10.46 11.43
C ARG A 107 4.88 10.00 10.09
N TYR A 108 4.06 9.55 9.14
CA TYR A 108 4.53 9.18 7.79
C TYR A 108 4.97 10.40 6.99
N ARG A 109 4.24 11.53 7.11
CA ARG A 109 4.63 12.79 6.46
C ARG A 109 5.96 13.29 7.00
N GLU A 110 6.15 13.23 8.32
CA GLU A 110 7.36 13.71 8.99
C GLU A 110 8.63 12.97 8.51
N VAL A 111 8.53 11.67 8.21
CA VAL A 111 9.66 10.89 7.67
C VAL A 111 9.86 11.07 6.16
N GLY A 112 9.01 11.85 5.49
CA GLY A 112 9.08 12.13 4.05
C GLY A 112 8.42 11.07 3.16
N CYS A 113 7.46 10.33 3.68
CA CYS A 113 6.63 9.40 2.89
C CYS A 113 5.59 10.18 2.08
N ASP A 114 5.48 9.90 0.78
CA ASP A 114 4.56 10.61 -0.13
C ASP A 114 3.25 9.85 -0.35
N GLN A 115 3.26 8.54 -0.09
CA GLN A 115 2.10 7.68 -0.32
C GLN A 115 2.05 6.56 0.72
N VAL A 116 0.86 6.27 1.20
CA VAL A 116 0.60 5.11 2.05
C VAL A 116 -0.29 4.11 1.30
N VAL A 117 -0.03 2.83 1.51
CA VAL A 117 -0.89 1.75 1.02
C VAL A 117 -1.25 0.87 2.20
N PHE A 118 -2.55 0.71 2.43
CA PHE A 118 -3.03 -0.09 3.54
C PHE A 118 -3.40 -1.49 3.09
N GLY A 119 -2.75 -2.47 3.69
CA GLY A 119 -3.23 -3.84 3.65
C GLY A 119 -4.45 -3.93 4.58
N LEU A 120 -5.61 -4.25 4.02
CA LEU A 120 -6.81 -4.52 4.82
C LEU A 120 -6.58 -5.85 5.53
N PRO A 121 -6.51 -5.85 6.87
CA PRO A 121 -6.12 -7.05 7.57
C PRO A 121 -7.40 -7.86 7.78
N THR A 122 -7.78 -8.61 6.75
CA THR A 122 -9.07 -9.34 6.67
C THR A 122 -9.26 -10.33 7.81
N GLU A 123 -8.21 -10.72 8.52
CA GLU A 123 -8.34 -11.49 9.74
C GLU A 123 -8.88 -10.63 10.88
N GLY A 124 -10.10 -10.93 11.31
CA GLY A 124 -10.72 -10.28 12.47
C GLY A 124 -11.66 -9.13 12.14
N LEU A 125 -11.69 -8.67 10.88
CA LEU A 125 -12.72 -7.75 10.38
C LEU A 125 -13.90 -8.54 9.78
N THR A 126 -15.11 -8.13 10.11
CA THR A 126 -16.30 -8.57 9.39
C THR A 126 -16.40 -7.85 8.03
N TYR A 127 -17.31 -8.33 7.18
CA TYR A 127 -17.61 -7.66 5.91
C TYR A 127 -18.07 -6.21 6.13
N ASP A 128 -19.00 -6.00 7.07
CA ASP A 128 -19.57 -4.68 7.35
C ASP A 128 -18.50 -3.72 7.91
N GLN A 129 -17.68 -4.18 8.85
CA GLN A 129 -16.55 -3.38 9.37
C GLN A 129 -15.52 -3.06 8.28
N THR A 130 -15.34 -3.94 7.29
CA THR A 130 -14.44 -3.67 6.16
C THR A 130 -15.00 -2.56 5.27
N LEU A 131 -16.30 -2.57 4.99
CA LEU A 131 -16.95 -1.50 4.23
C LEU A 131 -16.91 -0.18 4.98
N GLU A 132 -17.28 -0.19 6.25
CA GLU A 132 -17.22 0.98 7.14
C GLU A 132 -15.82 1.59 7.14
N MET A 133 -14.78 0.77 7.29
CA MET A 133 -13.41 1.25 7.27
C MET A 133 -13.03 1.89 5.93
N ILE A 134 -13.45 1.32 4.80
CA ILE A 134 -13.19 1.91 3.48
C ILE A 134 -13.91 3.26 3.34
N GLU A 135 -15.17 3.34 3.78
CA GLU A 135 -15.98 4.56 3.72
C GLU A 135 -15.40 5.65 4.62
N LEU A 136 -15.15 5.37 5.90
CA LEU A 136 -14.56 6.32 6.84
C LEU A 136 -13.18 6.80 6.41
N PHE A 137 -12.33 5.88 5.92
CA PHE A 137 -11.02 6.26 5.43
C PHE A 137 -11.12 7.18 4.20
N GLY A 138 -12.02 6.85 3.26
CA GLY A 138 -12.25 7.64 2.05
C GLY A 138 -12.86 9.02 2.32
N ASP A 139 -13.85 9.10 3.21
CA ASP A 139 -14.64 10.31 3.43
C ASP A 139 -14.03 11.23 4.51
N GLN A 140 -13.29 10.68 5.48
CA GLN A 140 -12.78 11.45 6.63
C GLN A 140 -11.25 11.52 6.69
N VAL A 141 -10.53 10.47 6.29
CA VAL A 141 -9.07 10.43 6.45
C VAL A 141 -8.34 10.98 5.22
N ILE A 142 -8.68 10.54 4.01
CA ILE A 142 -8.05 11.02 2.78
C ILE A 142 -8.17 12.55 2.62
N PRO A 143 -9.35 13.19 2.83
CA PRO A 143 -9.49 14.64 2.60
C PRO A 143 -8.64 15.52 3.51
N GLU A 144 -8.34 15.07 4.74
CA GLU A 144 -7.44 15.77 5.69
C GLU A 144 -5.97 15.72 5.26
N HIS A 145 -5.67 14.87 4.27
CA HIS A 145 -4.32 14.43 3.98
C HIS A 145 -3.90 14.61 2.52
N ASP A 146 -4.85 14.52 1.61
CA ASP A 146 -4.68 14.65 0.17
C ASP A 146 -5.90 15.38 -0.44
N GLY A 147 -5.84 16.71 -0.39
CA GLY A 147 -6.84 17.57 -1.03
C GLY A 147 -6.60 17.80 -2.52
N ASP A 148 -5.49 17.32 -3.08
CA ASP A 148 -5.20 17.47 -4.51
C ASP A 148 -5.91 16.38 -5.30
N ARG A 149 -6.80 16.77 -6.21
CA ARG A 149 -7.49 15.83 -7.09
C ARG A 149 -6.58 15.25 -8.16
N THR A 150 -5.38 15.80 -8.34
CA THR A 150 -4.37 15.30 -9.27
C THR A 150 -3.38 14.45 -8.51
N HIS A 151 -3.29 13.16 -8.86
CA HIS A 151 -2.32 12.27 -8.25
C HIS A 151 -0.90 12.81 -8.47
N SER A 152 -0.07 12.86 -7.42
CA SER A 152 1.27 13.48 -7.47
C SER A 152 2.14 12.96 -8.63
N THR A 153 2.09 11.65 -8.88
CA THR A 153 2.86 11.01 -9.97
C THR A 153 2.36 11.36 -11.37
N ASP A 154 1.15 11.88 -11.56
CA ASP A 154 0.67 12.35 -12.87
C ASP A 154 1.45 13.58 -13.34
N ARG A 155 1.83 14.47 -12.40
CA ARG A 155 2.70 15.61 -12.69
C ARG A 155 4.08 15.16 -13.17
N TYR A 156 4.61 14.09 -12.58
CA TYR A 156 5.90 13.51 -12.97
C TYR A 156 5.81 12.86 -14.36
N ARG A 157 4.74 12.09 -14.62
CA ARG A 157 4.49 11.45 -15.92
C ARG A 157 4.23 12.47 -17.03
N ALA A 158 3.63 13.61 -16.73
CA ALA A 158 3.40 14.67 -17.70
C ALA A 158 4.71 15.24 -18.30
N GLN A 159 5.82 15.11 -17.58
CA GLN A 159 7.16 15.52 -18.04
C GLN A 159 7.98 14.36 -18.61
N ALA A 160 7.39 13.16 -18.71
CA ALA A 160 8.11 11.96 -19.13
C ALA A 160 8.67 12.11 -20.55
N GLN A 161 9.96 11.85 -20.69
CA GLN A 161 10.63 11.80 -21.98
C GLN A 161 11.00 10.35 -22.30
N ARG A 162 10.55 9.89 -23.46
CA ARG A 162 10.80 8.53 -23.91
C ARG A 162 12.29 8.33 -24.19
N ARG A 163 12.98 7.59 -23.31
CA ARG A 163 14.39 7.21 -23.49
C ARG A 163 14.58 5.94 -24.32
N PHE A 164 13.62 5.02 -24.25
CA PHE A 164 13.68 3.71 -24.92
C PHE A 164 12.52 3.52 -25.91
N PRO A 165 12.73 2.78 -27.01
CA PRO A 165 11.65 2.41 -27.92
C PRO A 165 10.57 1.60 -27.18
N GLU A 166 9.34 1.61 -27.70
CA GLU A 166 8.20 0.87 -27.12
C GLU A 166 8.44 -0.61 -27.03
N PHE A 167 9.03 -1.13 -28.09
CA PHE A 167 9.30 -2.52 -28.31
C PHE A 167 10.79 -2.68 -28.51
N GLN A 168 11.33 -3.79 -28.04
CA GLN A 168 12.73 -4.14 -28.23
C GLN A 168 13.09 -4.29 -29.74
N TYR A 169 12.10 -4.56 -30.58
CA TYR A 169 12.20 -4.75 -32.02
C TYR A 169 11.14 -3.92 -32.74
N PRO A 170 11.35 -3.51 -34.01
CA PRO A 170 10.29 -2.89 -34.79
C PRO A 170 9.07 -3.81 -34.88
N ILE A 171 7.87 -3.22 -34.83
CA ILE A 171 6.64 -3.96 -35.11
C ILE A 171 6.74 -4.45 -36.57
N PRO A 172 6.58 -5.74 -36.85
CA PRO A 172 6.60 -6.24 -38.22
C PRO A 172 5.56 -5.49 -39.08
N GLU A 173 5.99 -5.02 -40.24
CA GLU A 173 5.07 -4.40 -41.20
C GLU A 173 4.06 -5.44 -41.71
N GLY A 174 2.81 -5.02 -41.91
CA GLY A 174 1.77 -5.89 -42.47
C GLY A 174 1.10 -6.85 -41.47
N ILE A 175 1.24 -6.62 -40.16
CA ILE A 175 0.39 -7.29 -39.16
C ILE A 175 -1.04 -6.74 -39.30
N ASP A 176 -1.92 -7.56 -39.87
CA ASP A 176 -3.36 -7.35 -39.90
C ASP A 176 -4.03 -8.28 -38.88
N VAL A 177 -4.48 -7.72 -37.75
CA VAL A 177 -5.24 -8.46 -36.74
C VAL A 177 -6.72 -8.38 -37.10
N SER A 178 -7.11 -9.10 -38.15
CA SER A 178 -8.48 -9.08 -38.71
C SER A 178 -9.53 -9.73 -37.80
N VAL A 179 -9.10 -10.56 -36.84
CA VAL A 179 -9.97 -11.23 -35.87
C VAL A 179 -9.52 -10.85 -34.47
N ILE A 180 -10.18 -9.83 -33.92
CA ILE A 180 -10.06 -9.46 -32.50
C ILE A 180 -11.19 -10.14 -31.70
N PRO A 181 -10.93 -10.58 -30.45
CA PRO A 181 -12.01 -10.97 -29.55
C PRO A 181 -13.04 -9.83 -29.44
N THR A 182 -14.32 -10.17 -29.35
CA THR A 182 -15.40 -9.17 -29.20
C THR A 182 -15.28 -8.33 -27.93
N THR A 183 -14.46 -8.79 -26.97
CA THR A 183 -14.13 -8.10 -25.72
C THR A 183 -12.87 -7.24 -25.81
N ALA A 184 -12.17 -7.23 -26.95
CA ALA A 184 -10.97 -6.42 -27.10
C ALA A 184 -11.34 -4.93 -27.09
N LEU A 185 -10.70 -4.18 -26.21
CA LEU A 185 -10.78 -2.72 -26.23
C LEU A 185 -10.07 -2.22 -27.49
N LEU A 186 -10.78 -1.51 -28.35
CA LEU A 186 -10.17 -0.82 -29.47
C LEU A 186 -9.21 0.26 -28.93
N PRO A 187 -8.07 0.51 -29.58
CA PRO A 187 -7.19 1.62 -29.21
C PRO A 187 -8.00 2.92 -29.14
N LEU A 188 -7.78 3.72 -28.09
CA LEU A 188 -8.40 5.04 -28.00
C LEU A 188 -7.92 5.87 -29.19
N ALA A 189 -8.89 6.44 -29.93
CA ALA A 189 -8.65 7.26 -31.12
C ALA A 189 -8.02 8.60 -30.79
#